data_AF-A0A660MI12-F1
#
_entry.id   AF-A0A660MI12-F1
#
_cell.length_a   1.000
_cell.length_b   1.000
_cell.length_c   1.000
_cell.angle_alpha   90.00
_cell.angle_beta   90.00
_cell.angle_gamma   90.00
#
_symmetry.space_group_name_H-M   'P 1'
#
loop_
_entity.id
_entity.type
_entity.pdbx_description
1 polymer ?
#
loop_
_entity_poly.entity_id
_entity_poly.type
_entity_poly.pdbx_seq_one_letter_code
_entity_poly.pdbx_strand_id
1 'polypeptide(L)'
;MLDQGLKFLGNGASANIERFEEIYLGVGQKAVAKTDTALESMITADVYGGVETLTPTHNVVWDGVSGKYMARQQVVKKFGPFTSSQNITELGLGGHSGNDVFMITRALVKDATGVASVLTVRKDFFLTITYELVQVWDISEATYKVQADVKGAGKEINVTSKLCDVGITGFQGINTQVTRFFADVEAFGGGIGTTITDHPSGERVTMDTGKGRWLFDENTLTSTATVSVQFSSIAAGFADGVKALRLPTTRGIWQVGLLDAAGKGVELAKDDTFEVEVSVQYERYDEEI
;
A
#
# COMPACT_ATOMS: atom_id res chain seq x y z
N MET A 1 13.51 11.21 -16.34
CA MET A 1 13.40 10.15 -15.31
C MET A 1 12.31 9.18 -15.73
N LEU A 2 12.50 7.86 -15.60
CA LEU A 2 11.50 6.85 -15.98
C LEU A 2 10.41 6.72 -14.91
N ASP A 3 9.17 6.48 -15.32
CA ASP A 3 8.09 6.06 -14.42
C ASP A 3 8.37 4.63 -13.96
N GLN A 4 8.59 4.46 -12.66
CA GLN A 4 8.79 3.16 -12.03
C GLN A 4 7.75 2.91 -10.93
N GLY A 5 6.67 3.70 -10.89
CA GLY A 5 5.79 3.85 -9.73
C GLY A 5 5.19 2.57 -9.24
N LEU A 6 4.60 1.77 -10.13
CA LEU A 6 3.96 0.50 -9.74
C LEU A 6 4.97 -0.49 -9.15
N LYS A 7 6.19 -0.55 -9.72
CA LYS A 7 7.28 -1.37 -9.19
C LYS A 7 7.71 -0.94 -7.78
N PHE A 8 7.68 0.35 -7.48
CA PHE A 8 8.04 0.87 -6.16
C PHE A 8 6.90 0.82 -5.14
N LEU A 9 5.68 1.16 -5.56
CA LEU A 9 4.49 1.20 -4.72
C LEU A 9 4.04 -0.21 -4.31
N GLY A 10 4.09 -1.15 -5.25
CA GLY A 10 3.62 -2.50 -5.01
C GLY A 10 4.72 -3.45 -4.57
N ASN A 11 5.88 -3.42 -5.23
CA ASN A 11 6.93 -4.43 -5.02
C ASN A 11 7.95 -4.04 -3.97
N GLY A 12 7.71 -2.93 -3.24
CA GLY A 12 8.61 -2.27 -2.30
C GLY A 12 10.05 -2.60 -2.64
N ALA A 13 10.58 -1.87 -3.61
CA ALA A 13 12.01 -1.92 -3.87
C ALA A 13 12.70 -1.92 -2.51
N SER A 14 13.66 -2.81 -2.26
CA SER A 14 14.22 -3.07 -0.93
C SER A 14 14.85 -1.84 -0.23
N ALA A 15 14.68 -0.66 -0.83
CA ALA A 15 14.76 0.67 -0.28
C ALA A 15 13.50 1.08 0.49
N ASN A 16 13.71 1.52 1.73
CA ASN A 16 12.76 2.38 2.40
C ASN A 16 12.62 3.68 1.58
N ILE A 17 11.47 3.91 0.93
CA ILE A 17 11.20 5.23 0.33
C ILE A 17 10.90 6.16 1.49
N GLU A 18 11.90 6.94 1.87
CA GLU A 18 11.82 7.72 3.11
C GLU A 18 10.77 8.82 3.00
N ARG A 19 10.59 9.41 1.80
CA ARG A 19 9.71 10.55 1.56
C ARG A 19 9.17 10.59 0.13
N PHE A 20 7.88 10.89 0.01
CA PHE A 20 7.23 11.35 -1.22
C PHE A 20 7.06 12.85 -1.08
N GLU A 21 8.12 13.62 -1.37
CA GLU A 21 8.08 15.07 -1.17
C GLU A 21 8.55 15.85 -2.39
N GLU A 22 9.00 15.18 -3.45
CA GLU A 22 9.47 15.86 -4.65
C GLU A 22 8.37 16.00 -5.69
N ILE A 23 8.19 17.21 -6.20
CA ILE A 23 7.34 17.47 -7.36
C ILE A 23 8.27 17.97 -8.46
N TYR A 24 8.29 17.26 -9.58
CA TYR A 24 8.97 17.65 -10.80
C TYR A 24 7.97 18.24 -11.78
N LEU A 25 8.33 19.33 -12.44
CA LEU A 25 7.56 19.87 -13.55
C LEU A 25 8.30 19.51 -14.85
N GLY A 26 7.61 18.81 -15.75
CA GLY A 26 8.08 18.61 -17.11
C GLY A 26 7.68 19.80 -17.97
N VAL A 27 8.59 20.23 -18.84
CA VAL A 27 8.39 21.36 -19.75
C VAL A 27 8.54 20.95 -21.20
N GLY A 28 7.71 21.53 -22.06
CA GLY A 28 7.70 21.23 -23.48
C GLY A 28 6.79 22.15 -24.26
N GLN A 29 6.95 22.19 -25.59
CA GLN A 29 6.13 23.05 -26.47
C GLN A 29 4.84 22.35 -26.94
N LYS A 30 4.68 21.06 -26.65
CA LYS A 30 3.56 20.23 -27.07
C LYS A 30 3.13 19.31 -25.94
N ALA A 31 1.88 18.88 -25.97
CA ALA A 31 1.38 17.86 -25.06
C ALA A 31 2.22 16.58 -25.18
N VAL A 32 2.50 15.95 -24.05
CA VAL A 32 3.28 14.70 -24.03
C VAL A 32 2.34 13.52 -24.23
N ALA A 33 2.79 12.49 -24.95
CA ALA A 33 1.95 11.33 -25.22
C ALA A 33 1.74 10.49 -23.95
N LYS A 34 0.56 9.87 -23.86
CA LYS A 34 0.25 8.91 -22.78
C LYS A 34 1.14 7.67 -22.82
N THR A 35 1.69 7.35 -23.98
CA THR A 35 2.62 6.22 -24.17
C THR A 35 4.04 6.53 -23.71
N ASP A 36 4.37 7.78 -23.42
CA ASP A 36 5.71 8.14 -22.98
C ASP A 36 5.93 7.68 -21.54
N THR A 37 7.08 7.07 -21.30
CA THR A 37 7.41 6.42 -20.01
C THR A 37 8.43 7.21 -19.19
N ALA A 38 8.77 8.44 -19.62
CA ALA A 38 9.72 9.30 -18.95
C ALA A 38 9.27 10.76 -18.96
N LEU A 39 9.68 11.51 -17.92
CA LEU A 39 9.61 12.98 -17.94
C LEU A 39 10.49 13.50 -19.09
N GLU A 40 9.92 14.30 -19.99
CA GLU A 40 10.54 14.76 -21.24
C GLU A 40 11.72 15.69 -20.94
N SER A 41 11.48 16.76 -20.18
CA SER A 41 12.51 17.72 -19.77
C SER A 41 12.11 18.36 -18.46
N MET A 42 12.94 18.20 -17.43
CA MET A 42 12.66 18.77 -16.11
C MET A 42 12.93 20.27 -16.12
N ILE A 43 12.00 21.06 -15.59
CA ILE A 43 12.28 22.47 -15.31
C ILE A 43 13.40 22.60 -14.26
N THR A 44 14.26 23.59 -14.41
CA THR A 44 15.40 23.83 -13.52
C THR A 44 15.14 25.02 -12.58
N ALA A 45 15.83 25.03 -11.44
CA ALA A 45 15.57 25.99 -10.36
C ALA A 45 15.85 27.45 -10.73
N ASP A 46 16.77 27.70 -11.67
CA ASP A 46 17.04 29.01 -12.26
C ASP A 46 15.83 29.58 -13.02
N VAL A 47 14.90 28.73 -13.45
CA VAL A 47 13.70 29.13 -14.18
C VAL A 47 12.54 29.48 -13.26
N TYR A 48 12.30 28.68 -12.22
CA TYR A 48 11.21 28.95 -11.27
C TYR A 48 11.62 29.83 -10.07
N GLY A 49 12.89 30.20 -9.96
CA GLY A 49 13.42 31.15 -8.97
C GLY A 49 13.54 30.59 -7.55
N GLY A 50 12.48 29.97 -7.04
CA GLY A 50 12.44 29.34 -5.72
C GLY A 50 11.30 28.34 -5.59
N VAL A 51 11.40 27.47 -4.57
CA VAL A 51 10.36 26.51 -4.24
C VAL A 51 10.08 26.54 -2.74
N GLU A 52 8.81 26.61 -2.39
CA GLU A 52 8.32 26.45 -1.03
C GLU A 52 7.58 25.12 -0.94
N THR A 53 8.00 24.26 -0.01
CA THR A 53 7.33 22.99 0.30
C THR A 53 6.48 23.20 1.55
N LEU A 54 5.17 22.99 1.44
CA LEU A 54 4.30 22.95 2.60
C LEU A 54 4.37 21.57 3.27
N THR A 55 4.00 21.52 4.55
CA THR A 55 3.96 20.28 5.34
C THR A 55 3.10 19.23 4.61
N PRO A 56 3.68 18.08 4.21
CA PRO A 56 2.90 16.99 3.64
C PRO A 56 1.81 16.54 4.62
N THR A 57 0.66 16.14 4.09
CA THR A 57 -0.40 15.55 4.90
C THR A 57 -0.59 14.08 4.54
N HIS A 58 -0.98 13.29 5.53
CA HIS A 58 -1.30 11.88 5.37
C HIS A 58 -2.54 11.57 6.19
N ASN A 59 -3.50 10.90 5.56
CA ASN A 59 -4.71 10.44 6.21
C ASN A 59 -5.14 9.07 5.67
N VAL A 60 -5.60 8.23 6.59
CA VAL A 60 -6.29 6.99 6.26
C VAL A 60 -7.74 7.15 6.66
N VAL A 61 -8.65 6.86 5.74
CA VAL A 61 -10.09 7.00 5.94
C VAL A 61 -10.77 5.70 5.53
N TRP A 62 -11.65 5.21 6.39
CA TRP A 62 -12.62 4.19 6.05
C TRP A 62 -13.83 4.86 5.39
N ASP A 63 -14.14 4.47 4.15
CA ASP A 63 -15.39 4.83 3.50
C ASP A 63 -16.40 3.70 3.66
N GLY A 64 -17.32 3.88 4.60
CA GLY A 64 -18.38 2.91 4.88
C GLY A 64 -19.41 2.74 3.77
N VAL A 65 -19.45 3.62 2.76
CA VAL A 65 -20.37 3.53 1.62
C VAL A 65 -19.80 2.63 0.53
N SER A 66 -18.56 2.88 0.10
CA SER A 66 -17.87 2.02 -0.87
C SER A 66 -17.31 0.74 -0.23
N GLY A 67 -17.23 0.70 1.10
CA GLY A 67 -16.67 -0.41 1.85
C GLY A 67 -15.17 -0.54 1.62
N LYS A 68 -14.42 0.57 1.57
CA LYS A 68 -12.99 0.59 1.23
C LYS A 68 -12.18 1.42 2.22
N TYR A 69 -10.91 1.05 2.40
CA TYR A 69 -9.94 1.95 3.01
C TYR A 69 -9.26 2.78 1.94
N MET A 70 -9.09 4.07 2.21
CA MET A 70 -8.31 4.99 1.40
C MET A 70 -7.19 5.59 2.23
N ALA A 71 -5.95 5.33 1.83
CA ALA A 71 -4.79 6.07 2.33
C ALA A 71 -4.45 7.16 1.32
N ARG A 72 -4.37 8.41 1.77
CA ARG A 72 -4.01 9.55 0.92
C ARG A 72 -2.76 10.20 1.47
N GLN A 73 -1.87 10.56 0.58
CA GLN A 73 -0.71 11.40 0.87
C GLN A 73 -0.71 12.59 -0.07
N GLN A 74 -0.66 13.77 0.51
CA GLN A 74 -0.65 15.02 -0.23
C GLN A 74 0.67 15.75 -0.03
N VAL A 75 1.22 16.22 -1.14
CA VAL A 75 2.37 17.12 -1.19
C VAL A 75 1.92 18.41 -1.86
N VAL A 76 2.23 19.55 -1.24
CA VAL A 76 1.97 20.85 -1.85
C VAL A 76 3.29 21.59 -2.03
N LYS A 77 3.61 21.94 -3.27
CA LYS A 77 4.76 22.79 -3.61
C LYS A 77 4.31 24.04 -4.34
N LYS A 78 4.89 25.17 -3.94
CA LYS A 78 4.73 26.45 -4.62
C LYS A 78 6.04 26.82 -5.30
N PHE A 79 6.01 26.86 -6.62
CA PHE A 79 7.10 27.28 -7.49
C PHE A 79 6.93 28.76 -7.82
N GLY A 80 8.03 29.51 -7.83
CA GLY A 80 8.02 30.90 -8.26
C GLY A 80 8.69 31.87 -7.29
N PRO A 81 8.74 33.16 -7.67
CA PRO A 81 8.23 33.68 -8.93
C PRO A 81 9.09 33.22 -10.11
N PHE A 82 8.46 32.86 -11.22
CA PHE A 82 9.17 32.36 -12.39
C PHE A 82 10.00 33.48 -13.04
N THR A 83 11.25 33.19 -13.39
CA THR A 83 12.17 34.16 -14.03
C THR A 83 11.88 34.34 -15.52
N SER A 84 11.19 33.38 -16.14
CA SER A 84 10.71 33.39 -17.52
C SER A 84 9.40 32.61 -17.66
N SER A 85 8.61 32.89 -18.70
CA SER A 85 7.40 32.11 -18.99
C SER A 85 7.75 30.69 -19.42
N GLN A 86 6.98 29.72 -18.95
CA GLN A 86 7.22 28.29 -19.21
C GLN A 86 5.94 27.56 -19.56
N ASN A 87 6.09 26.54 -20.40
CA ASN A 87 5.02 25.63 -20.79
C ASN A 87 5.20 24.32 -20.04
N ILE A 88 4.36 24.07 -19.04
CA ILE A 88 4.34 22.83 -18.25
C ILE A 88 3.46 21.80 -18.97
N THR A 89 3.99 20.61 -19.19
CA THR A 89 3.29 19.54 -19.92
C THR A 89 2.88 18.38 -19.04
N GLU A 90 3.56 18.22 -17.90
CA GLU A 90 3.43 17.07 -17.02
C GLU A 90 3.97 17.37 -15.64
N LEU A 91 3.54 16.59 -14.66
CA LEU A 91 3.94 16.64 -13.28
C LEU A 91 4.44 15.25 -12.87
N GLY A 92 5.60 15.19 -12.22
CA GLY A 92 6.13 13.95 -11.63
C GLY A 92 6.12 14.04 -10.11
N LEU A 93 5.71 12.97 -9.44
CA LEU A 93 6.01 12.78 -8.02
C LEU A 93 7.31 12.00 -7.90
N GLY A 94 8.29 12.56 -7.21
CA GLY A 94 9.57 11.93 -6.93
C GLY A 94 9.65 11.29 -5.56
N GLY A 95 10.55 10.33 -5.44
CA GLY A 95 10.95 9.74 -4.18
C GLY A 95 12.46 9.59 -4.08
N HIS A 96 12.90 9.30 -2.86
CA HIS A 96 14.30 9.08 -2.51
C HIS A 96 14.50 7.70 -1.91
N SER A 97 15.63 7.08 -2.26
CA SER A 97 16.16 5.86 -1.67
C SER A 97 17.63 6.09 -1.33
N GLY A 98 17.94 6.43 -0.09
CA GLY A 98 19.28 6.94 0.25
C GLY A 98 19.57 8.22 -0.54
N ASN A 99 20.62 8.19 -1.37
CA ASN A 99 20.97 9.32 -2.24
C ASN A 99 20.36 9.23 -3.65
N ASP A 100 19.68 8.14 -3.98
CA ASP A 100 19.11 7.94 -5.31
C ASP A 100 17.74 8.61 -5.40
N VAL A 101 17.60 9.45 -6.43
CA VAL A 101 16.37 10.18 -6.74
C VAL A 101 15.71 9.55 -7.96
N PHE A 102 14.41 9.28 -7.86
CA PHE A 102 13.65 8.67 -8.96
C PHE A 102 12.22 9.21 -9.04
N MET A 103 11.60 9.07 -10.21
CA MET A 103 10.19 9.42 -10.41
C MET A 103 9.32 8.21 -10.09
N ILE A 104 8.36 8.43 -9.20
CA ILE A 104 7.38 7.42 -8.77
C ILE A 104 6.20 7.48 -9.72
N THR A 105 5.47 8.61 -9.76
CA THR A 105 4.30 8.73 -10.63
C THR A 105 4.48 9.88 -11.59
N ARG A 106 3.75 9.80 -12.71
CA ARG A 106 3.68 10.80 -13.75
C ARG A 106 2.22 11.14 -14.02
N ALA A 107 1.91 12.43 -14.06
CA ALA A 107 0.60 12.95 -14.41
C ALA A 107 0.75 13.91 -15.60
N LEU A 108 -0.05 13.69 -16.65
CA LEU A 108 -0.11 14.63 -17.78
C LEU A 108 -0.95 15.83 -17.40
N VAL A 109 -0.54 17.02 -17.84
CA VAL A 109 -1.45 18.17 -17.87
C VAL A 109 -2.52 17.89 -18.92
N LYS A 110 -3.79 18.02 -18.54
CA LYS A 110 -4.94 17.86 -19.43
C LYS A 110 -5.75 19.14 -19.49
N ASP A 111 -6.45 19.34 -20.59
CA ASP A 111 -7.48 20.37 -20.68
C ASP A 111 -8.80 19.91 -20.02
N ALA A 112 -9.81 20.78 -20.04
CA ALA A 112 -11.12 20.52 -19.45
C ALA A 112 -11.91 19.37 -20.11
N THR A 113 -11.42 18.82 -21.23
CA THR A 113 -12.02 17.66 -21.91
C THR A 113 -11.24 16.37 -21.67
N GLY A 114 -10.23 16.41 -20.80
CA GLY A 114 -9.39 15.26 -20.47
C GLY A 114 -8.28 14.98 -21.50
N VAL A 115 -8.09 15.85 -22.50
CA VAL A 115 -7.07 15.70 -23.54
C VAL A 115 -5.75 16.28 -23.05
N ALA A 116 -4.65 15.55 -23.26
CA ALA A 116 -3.31 16.00 -22.88
C ALA A 116 -2.99 17.36 -23.54
N SER A 117 -2.45 18.29 -22.75
CA SER A 117 -2.29 19.69 -23.12
C SER A 117 -1.07 20.32 -22.43
N VAL A 118 -0.95 21.64 -22.53
CA VAL A 118 0.14 22.46 -21.98
C VAL A 118 -0.45 23.54 -21.09
N LEU A 119 0.12 23.71 -19.89
CA LEU A 119 -0.15 24.82 -18.98
C LEU A 119 0.96 25.88 -19.09
N THR A 120 0.63 27.06 -19.59
CA THR A 120 1.60 28.17 -19.63
C THR A 120 1.60 28.95 -18.31
N VAL A 121 2.73 28.90 -17.60
CA VAL A 121 3.01 29.79 -16.45
C VAL A 121 3.77 31.00 -16.97
N ARG A 122 3.32 32.20 -16.59
CA ARG A 122 3.97 33.45 -17.02
C ARG A 122 5.15 33.81 -16.12
N LYS A 123 6.11 34.54 -16.67
CA LYS A 123 7.13 35.23 -15.87
C LYS A 123 6.49 36.04 -14.73
N ASP A 124 7.13 36.05 -13.57
CA ASP A 124 6.75 36.75 -12.33
C ASP A 124 5.51 36.16 -11.62
N PHE A 125 4.94 35.08 -12.13
CA PHE A 125 3.84 34.36 -11.49
C PHE A 125 4.35 33.22 -10.62
N PHE A 126 3.48 32.76 -9.72
CA PHE A 126 3.67 31.56 -8.91
C PHE A 126 2.77 30.44 -9.43
N LEU A 127 3.23 29.21 -9.28
CA LEU A 127 2.46 28.00 -9.53
C LEU A 127 2.44 27.17 -8.24
N THR A 128 1.26 26.98 -7.66
CA THR A 128 1.07 26.04 -6.55
C THR A 128 0.53 24.72 -7.12
N ILE A 129 1.25 23.63 -6.87
CA ILE A 129 0.83 22.28 -7.21
C ILE A 129 0.50 21.55 -5.92
N THR A 130 -0.71 21.00 -5.88
CA THR A 130 -1.12 19.97 -4.93
C THR A 130 -1.09 18.64 -5.66
N TYR A 131 -0.23 17.73 -5.23
CA TYR A 131 -0.16 16.37 -5.75
C TYR A 131 -0.65 15.41 -4.67
N GLU A 132 -1.67 14.62 -4.98
CA GLU A 132 -2.20 13.60 -4.08
C GLU A 132 -1.94 12.22 -4.66
N LEU A 133 -1.32 11.34 -3.87
CA LEU A 133 -1.27 9.92 -4.14
C LEU A 133 -2.32 9.23 -3.27
N VAL A 134 -3.21 8.48 -3.92
CA VAL A 134 -4.29 7.74 -3.25
C VAL A 134 -4.04 6.25 -3.42
N GLN A 135 -4.04 5.51 -2.32
CA GLN A 135 -4.08 4.06 -2.31
C GLN A 135 -5.45 3.60 -1.81
N VAL A 136 -6.17 2.88 -2.66
CA VAL A 136 -7.46 2.28 -2.34
C VAL A 136 -7.24 0.80 -2.08
N TRP A 137 -7.77 0.32 -0.96
CA TRP A 137 -7.62 -1.07 -0.51
C TRP A 137 -8.98 -1.76 -0.58
N ASP A 138 -9.05 -2.82 -1.38
CA ASP A 138 -10.17 -3.76 -1.31
C ASP A 138 -10.04 -4.61 -0.05
N ILE A 139 -11.14 -4.72 0.70
CA ILE A 139 -11.25 -5.47 1.95
C ILE A 139 -12.12 -6.73 1.81
N SER A 140 -12.56 -7.04 0.59
CA SER A 140 -13.41 -8.18 0.31
C SER A 140 -12.83 -9.45 0.91
N GLU A 141 -13.70 -10.27 1.49
CA GLU A 141 -13.26 -11.54 2.07
C GLU A 141 -12.75 -12.45 0.95
N ALA A 142 -11.56 -13.03 1.16
CA ALA A 142 -11.03 -14.06 0.30
C ALA A 142 -11.12 -15.41 1.01
N THR A 143 -11.69 -16.42 0.34
CA THR A 143 -11.76 -17.78 0.85
C THR A 143 -10.98 -18.73 -0.04
N TYR A 144 -10.12 -19.53 0.56
CA TYR A 144 -9.27 -20.50 -0.15
C TYR A 144 -8.91 -21.68 0.76
N LYS A 145 -8.17 -22.64 0.22
CA LYS A 145 -7.72 -23.83 0.94
C LYS A 145 -6.20 -23.88 1.00
N VAL A 146 -5.66 -24.24 2.14
CA VAL A 146 -4.22 -24.49 2.32
C VAL A 146 -3.98 -25.90 2.83
N GLN A 147 -2.83 -26.46 2.45
CA GLN A 147 -2.31 -27.67 3.08
C GLN A 147 -1.37 -27.24 4.20
N ALA A 148 -1.80 -27.37 5.45
CA ALA A 148 -0.92 -27.16 6.59
C ALA A 148 -0.08 -28.42 6.82
N ASP A 149 1.22 -28.24 7.03
CA ASP A 149 2.06 -29.32 7.53
C ASP A 149 1.87 -29.43 9.05
N VAL A 150 0.96 -30.31 9.44
CA VAL A 150 0.64 -30.58 10.85
C VAL A 150 1.33 -31.88 11.21
N LYS A 151 2.45 -31.80 11.94
CA LYS A 151 3.25 -32.96 12.37
C LYS A 151 3.76 -33.87 11.24
N GLY A 152 4.11 -33.31 10.07
CA GLY A 152 4.62 -34.09 8.93
C GLY A 152 3.53 -34.71 8.06
N ALA A 153 2.27 -34.33 8.26
CA ALA A 153 1.14 -34.75 7.44
C ALA A 153 0.35 -33.52 6.98
N GLY A 154 0.07 -33.45 5.67
CA GLY A 154 -0.76 -32.39 5.09
C GLY A 154 -2.20 -32.48 5.60
N LYS A 155 -2.69 -31.44 6.28
CA LYS A 155 -4.10 -31.26 6.62
C LYS A 155 -4.68 -30.11 5.80
N GLU A 156 -5.81 -30.36 5.15
CA GLU A 156 -6.56 -29.31 4.47
C GLU A 156 -7.24 -28.38 5.48
N ILE A 157 -6.99 -27.08 5.34
CA ILE A 157 -7.62 -26.01 6.13
C ILE A 157 -8.35 -25.08 5.18
N ASN A 158 -9.60 -24.78 5.50
CA ASN A 158 -10.36 -23.71 4.90
C ASN A 158 -9.97 -22.39 5.56
N VAL A 159 -9.52 -21.44 4.75
CA VAL A 159 -9.08 -20.13 5.20
C VAL A 159 -10.02 -19.07 4.65
N THR A 160 -10.43 -18.14 5.52
CA THR A 160 -11.08 -16.90 5.10
C THR A 160 -10.27 -15.73 5.62
N SER A 161 -9.78 -14.86 4.76
CA SER A 161 -9.01 -13.67 5.15
C SER A 161 -9.79 -12.39 4.88
N LYS A 162 -9.71 -11.45 5.82
CA LYS A 162 -10.34 -10.12 5.74
C LYS A 162 -9.39 -9.05 6.24
N LEU A 163 -9.20 -7.99 5.46
CA LEU A 163 -8.47 -6.79 5.89
C LEU A 163 -9.36 -5.99 6.87
N CYS A 164 -8.86 -5.72 8.07
CA CYS A 164 -9.64 -5.08 9.13
C CYS A 164 -9.13 -3.70 9.55
N ASP A 165 -7.92 -3.33 9.16
CA ASP A 165 -7.39 -1.98 9.37
C ASP A 165 -6.22 -1.70 8.42
N VAL A 166 -5.98 -0.42 8.09
CA VAL A 166 -4.89 0.04 7.21
C VAL A 166 -4.14 1.19 7.87
N GLY A 167 -2.81 1.20 7.73
CA GLY A 167 -1.97 2.32 8.15
C GLY A 167 -1.81 2.41 9.66
N ILE A 168 -0.79 1.74 10.20
CA ILE A 168 -0.44 1.86 11.61
C ILE A 168 0.08 3.29 11.87
N THR A 169 -0.40 3.90 12.94
CA THR A 169 -0.18 5.29 13.43
C THR A 169 1.29 5.75 13.60
N GLY A 170 2.28 4.92 13.29
CA GLY A 170 3.71 5.23 13.42
C GLY A 170 4.44 5.57 12.12
N PHE A 171 3.86 5.35 10.94
CA PHE A 171 4.52 5.61 9.65
C PHE A 171 3.84 6.80 8.96
N GLN A 172 4.55 7.93 8.86
CA GLN A 172 4.03 9.20 8.32
C GLN A 172 3.96 9.26 6.78
N GLY A 173 3.68 8.15 6.09
CA GLY A 173 3.60 8.13 4.63
C GLY A 173 3.00 6.86 4.04
N ILE A 174 2.75 6.87 2.73
CA ILE A 174 2.32 5.70 1.95
C ILE A 174 3.33 4.57 2.15
N ASN A 175 2.89 3.46 2.75
CA ASN A 175 3.80 2.39 3.11
C ASN A 175 4.17 1.55 1.87
N THR A 176 5.34 1.86 1.32
CA THR A 176 5.97 1.09 0.24
C THR A 176 6.98 0.08 0.77
N GLN A 177 7.22 0.01 2.08
CA GLN A 177 8.21 -0.89 2.63
C GLN A 177 7.76 -2.34 2.49
N VAL A 178 8.62 -3.14 1.85
CA VAL A 178 8.44 -4.59 1.68
C VAL A 178 8.84 -5.40 2.90
N THR A 179 9.30 -4.76 3.97
CA THR A 179 9.95 -5.48 5.05
C THR A 179 9.40 -5.14 6.42
N ARG A 180 8.93 -6.22 7.06
CA ARG A 180 8.76 -6.50 8.51
C ARG A 180 7.33 -6.40 9.03
N PHE A 181 6.74 -7.57 9.23
CA PHE A 181 5.64 -7.78 10.17
C PHE A 181 6.07 -7.21 11.52
N PHE A 182 5.33 -6.23 12.05
CA PHE A 182 5.75 -5.41 13.20
C PHE A 182 5.15 -5.85 14.53
N ALA A 183 4.38 -6.93 14.57
CA ALA A 183 3.84 -7.40 15.84
C ALA A 183 3.72 -8.92 15.86
N ASP A 184 3.73 -9.42 17.09
CA ASP A 184 3.34 -10.77 17.41
C ASP A 184 1.93 -11.04 16.84
N VAL A 185 1.76 -12.20 16.23
CA VAL A 185 0.45 -12.64 15.75
C VAL A 185 -0.39 -13.04 16.95
N GLU A 186 -1.69 -12.78 16.92
CA GLU A 186 -2.60 -13.27 17.95
C GLU A 186 -3.47 -14.39 17.38
N ALA A 187 -3.56 -15.52 18.08
CA ALA A 187 -4.51 -16.60 17.81
C ALA A 187 -5.71 -16.50 18.73
N PHE A 188 -6.88 -16.92 18.23
CA PHE A 188 -8.16 -16.83 18.92
C PHE A 188 -8.92 -18.15 18.88
N GLY A 189 -9.57 -18.49 20.00
CA GLY A 189 -10.50 -19.62 20.08
C GLY A 189 -11.89 -19.33 19.48
N GLY A 190 -12.21 -18.05 19.23
CA GLY A 190 -13.40 -17.62 18.50
C GLY A 190 -13.09 -17.29 17.04
N GLY A 191 -14.14 -17.20 16.21
CA GLY A 191 -14.02 -16.94 14.78
C GLY A 191 -13.88 -15.46 14.44
N ILE A 192 -13.56 -15.21 13.16
CA ILE A 192 -13.66 -13.88 12.55
C ILE A 192 -15.15 -13.52 12.37
N GLY A 193 -15.56 -12.33 12.79
CA GLY A 193 -16.95 -11.88 12.67
C GLY A 193 -17.30 -11.41 11.24
N THR A 194 -18.55 -11.04 11.01
CA THR A 194 -19.00 -10.45 9.73
C THR A 194 -18.72 -8.95 9.63
N THR A 195 -18.50 -8.27 10.76
CA THR A 195 -18.12 -6.85 10.80
C THR A 195 -16.61 -6.69 10.82
N ILE A 196 -16.13 -5.52 10.40
CA ILE A 196 -14.73 -5.13 10.57
C ILE A 196 -14.53 -4.74 12.03
N THR A 197 -13.72 -5.52 12.74
CA THR A 197 -13.30 -5.25 14.12
C THR A 197 -11.78 -5.33 14.17
N ASP A 198 -11.14 -4.68 15.14
CA ASP A 198 -9.69 -4.78 15.31
C ASP A 198 -9.26 -6.20 15.74
N HIS A 199 -10.12 -6.94 16.45
CA HIS A 199 -9.81 -8.30 16.94
C HIS A 199 -10.93 -9.31 16.62
N PRO A 200 -10.58 -10.58 16.30
CA PRO A 200 -11.50 -11.71 16.34
C PRO A 200 -12.09 -11.93 17.74
N SER A 201 -13.11 -12.77 17.83
CA SER A 201 -13.80 -13.05 19.09
C SER A 201 -13.06 -14.07 19.97
N GLY A 202 -13.36 -14.06 21.27
CA GLY A 202 -12.94 -15.10 22.22
C GLY A 202 -11.60 -14.84 22.91
N GLU A 203 -11.12 -15.86 23.62
CA GLU A 203 -9.81 -15.84 24.27
C GLU A 203 -8.69 -15.72 23.24
N ARG A 204 -7.60 -15.03 23.60
CA ARG A 204 -6.46 -14.75 22.72
C ARG A 204 -5.14 -15.24 23.30
N VAL A 205 -4.23 -15.63 22.41
CA VAL A 205 -2.84 -15.97 22.74
C VAL A 205 -1.92 -15.31 21.73
N THR A 206 -0.87 -14.65 22.21
CA THR A 206 0.18 -14.05 21.39
C THR A 206 1.19 -15.10 20.94
N MET A 207 1.65 -15.01 19.69
CA MET A 207 2.53 -15.97 19.04
C MET A 207 3.61 -15.27 18.24
N ASP A 208 4.74 -15.96 18.11
CA ASP A 208 5.81 -15.56 17.21
C ASP A 208 5.39 -15.80 15.75
N THR A 209 5.75 -14.87 14.87
CA THR A 209 5.55 -15.04 13.43
C THR A 209 6.88 -15.11 12.69
N GLY A 210 6.93 -15.96 11.68
CA GLY A 210 7.98 -15.90 10.68
C GLY A 210 7.93 -14.57 9.93
N LYS A 211 9.05 -14.20 9.31
CA LYS A 211 9.12 -13.01 8.44
C LYS A 211 8.57 -13.39 7.06
N GLY A 212 7.43 -12.83 6.66
CA GLY A 212 6.97 -12.89 5.27
C GLY A 212 7.54 -11.77 4.40
N ARG A 213 7.24 -11.82 3.10
CA ARG A 213 7.57 -10.77 2.12
C ARG A 213 6.37 -10.50 1.22
N TRP A 214 6.09 -9.23 0.94
CA TRP A 214 5.13 -8.85 -0.08
C TRP A 214 5.73 -9.01 -1.49
N LEU A 215 4.96 -9.64 -2.36
CA LEU A 215 5.18 -9.75 -3.80
C LEU A 215 4.08 -8.99 -4.50
N PHE A 216 4.40 -8.17 -5.50
CA PHE A 216 3.41 -7.44 -6.28
C PHE A 216 3.42 -7.86 -7.74
N ASP A 217 2.22 -8.12 -8.23
CA ASP A 217 1.93 -8.35 -9.64
C ASP A 217 1.35 -7.07 -10.25
N GLU A 218 2.12 -6.47 -11.16
CA GLU A 218 1.73 -5.25 -11.89
C GLU A 218 0.55 -5.47 -12.84
N ASN A 219 0.30 -6.71 -13.28
CA ASN A 219 -0.78 -7.02 -14.22
C ASN A 219 -2.14 -7.06 -13.53
N THR A 220 -2.18 -7.61 -12.32
CA THR A 220 -3.41 -7.71 -11.52
C THR A 220 -3.53 -6.59 -10.50
N LEU A 221 -2.47 -5.79 -10.33
CA LEU A 221 -2.34 -4.79 -9.28
C LEU A 221 -2.59 -5.40 -7.90
N THR A 222 -2.06 -6.60 -7.67
CA THR A 222 -2.25 -7.35 -6.42
C THR A 222 -0.93 -7.48 -5.70
N SER A 223 -0.90 -7.19 -4.40
CA SER A 223 0.19 -7.61 -3.54
C SER A 223 -0.22 -8.77 -2.68
N THR A 224 0.65 -9.78 -2.63
CA THR A 224 0.44 -11.02 -1.89
C THR A 224 1.61 -11.24 -0.95
N ALA A 225 1.34 -11.70 0.26
CA ALA A 225 2.35 -12.14 1.21
C ALA A 225 1.98 -13.51 1.76
N THR A 226 2.97 -14.39 1.79
CA THR A 226 2.89 -15.67 2.50
C THR A 226 3.44 -15.48 3.91
N VAL A 227 2.63 -15.84 4.90
CA VAL A 227 2.93 -15.70 6.33
C VAL A 227 3.05 -17.08 6.94
N SER A 228 4.25 -17.43 7.37
CA SER A 228 4.48 -18.65 8.14
C SER A 228 4.17 -18.39 9.61
N VAL A 229 3.16 -19.06 10.14
CA VAL A 229 2.76 -18.96 11.55
C VAL A 229 3.28 -20.21 12.25
N GLN A 230 4.09 -20.02 13.30
CA GLN A 230 4.67 -21.10 14.10
C GLN A 230 4.24 -20.94 15.57
N PHE A 231 3.75 -22.02 16.17
CA PHE A 231 3.35 -22.01 17.57
C PHE A 231 4.55 -22.30 18.47
N SER A 232 5.07 -21.27 19.15
CA SER A 232 6.23 -21.40 20.05
C SER A 232 5.90 -22.02 21.42
N SER A 233 4.63 -21.99 21.84
CA SER A 233 4.14 -22.75 22.97
C SER A 233 2.80 -23.41 22.64
N ILE A 234 2.62 -24.62 23.18
CA ILE A 234 1.51 -25.53 22.92
C ILE A 234 0.19 -24.75 22.91
N ALA A 235 -0.63 -24.95 21.87
CA ALA A 235 -2.04 -24.64 21.91
C ALA A 235 -2.69 -25.43 23.08
N ALA A 236 -2.60 -24.88 24.29
CA ALA A 236 -3.09 -25.52 25.51
C ALA A 236 -4.35 -24.82 26.06
N GLY A 237 -4.85 -23.77 25.42
CA GLY A 237 -5.97 -22.97 25.93
C GLY A 237 -7.32 -23.22 25.27
N PHE A 238 -7.35 -23.45 23.95
CA PHE A 238 -8.62 -23.47 23.22
C PHE A 238 -9.20 -24.87 23.10
N ALA A 239 -10.31 -25.12 23.80
CA ALA A 239 -11.00 -26.41 23.81
C ALA A 239 -11.43 -26.92 22.41
N ASP A 240 -11.64 -26.00 21.46
CA ASP A 240 -12.06 -26.30 20.09
C ASP A 240 -10.99 -25.98 19.03
N GLY A 241 -9.73 -25.81 19.43
CA GLY A 241 -8.64 -25.39 18.54
C GLY A 241 -8.69 -23.90 18.17
N VAL A 242 -7.75 -23.48 17.31
CA VAL A 242 -7.64 -22.11 16.84
C VAL A 242 -8.64 -21.88 15.70
N LYS A 243 -9.51 -20.87 15.84
CA LYS A 243 -10.53 -20.53 14.82
C LYS A 243 -10.21 -19.26 14.06
N ALA A 244 -9.35 -18.40 14.61
CA ALA A 244 -8.93 -17.19 13.93
C ALA A 244 -7.52 -16.74 14.31
N LEU A 245 -6.92 -15.96 13.43
CA LEU A 245 -5.70 -15.20 13.64
C LEU A 245 -5.96 -13.72 13.44
N ARG A 246 -5.21 -12.88 14.14
CA ARG A 246 -4.98 -11.48 13.79
C ARG A 246 -3.54 -11.34 13.33
N LEU A 247 -3.35 -10.93 12.08
CA LEU A 247 -2.06 -10.79 11.40
C LEU A 247 -1.77 -9.30 11.12
N PRO A 248 -1.09 -8.58 12.03
CA PRO A 248 -0.57 -7.26 11.74
C PRO A 248 0.60 -7.33 10.75
N THR A 249 0.56 -6.54 9.69
CA THR A 249 1.62 -6.44 8.68
C THR A 249 2.05 -4.97 8.51
N THR A 250 3.04 -4.72 7.64
CA THR A 250 3.39 -3.34 7.27
C THR A 250 2.25 -2.59 6.59
N ARG A 251 1.32 -3.30 5.94
CA ARG A 251 0.28 -2.70 5.09
C ARG A 251 -1.07 -2.55 5.77
N GLY A 252 -1.28 -3.21 6.89
CA GLY A 252 -2.56 -3.26 7.57
C GLY A 252 -2.66 -4.45 8.52
N ILE A 253 -3.85 -4.70 9.05
CA ILE A 253 -4.12 -5.81 9.95
C ILE A 253 -5.15 -6.71 9.28
N TRP A 254 -4.87 -8.01 9.23
CA TRP A 254 -5.79 -9.01 8.70
C TRP A 254 -6.38 -9.83 9.84
N GLN A 255 -7.66 -10.17 9.69
CA GLN A 255 -8.26 -11.29 10.40
C GLN A 255 -8.32 -12.50 9.48
N VAL A 256 -7.88 -13.65 9.96
CA VAL A 256 -7.83 -14.89 9.18
C VAL A 256 -8.57 -15.98 9.93
N GLY A 257 -9.72 -16.39 9.43
CA GLY A 257 -10.50 -17.52 9.92
C GLY A 257 -9.88 -18.84 9.47
N LEU A 258 -9.81 -19.81 10.37
CA LEU A 258 -9.23 -21.13 10.16
C LEU A 258 -10.25 -22.19 10.56
N LEU A 259 -10.72 -22.97 9.60
CA LEU A 259 -11.62 -24.10 9.86
C LEU A 259 -11.10 -25.34 9.15
N ASP A 260 -11.15 -26.49 9.82
CA ASP A 260 -10.90 -27.76 9.14
C ASP A 260 -12.07 -28.15 8.21
N ALA A 261 -11.92 -29.28 7.50
CA ALA A 261 -12.95 -29.79 6.59
C ALA A 261 -14.30 -30.08 7.29
N ALA A 262 -14.31 -30.25 8.62
CA ALA A 262 -15.52 -30.45 9.42
C ALA A 262 -16.09 -29.13 9.99
N GLY A 263 -15.50 -27.98 9.67
CA GLY A 263 -15.91 -26.69 10.18
C GLY A 263 -15.52 -26.42 11.63
N LYS A 264 -14.54 -27.17 12.18
CA LYS A 264 -14.01 -26.96 13.52
C LYS A 264 -12.74 -26.13 13.49
N GLY A 265 -12.38 -25.55 14.64
CA GLY A 265 -11.08 -24.90 14.80
C GLY A 265 -9.94 -25.87 14.57
N VAL A 266 -8.80 -25.35 14.13
CA VAL A 266 -7.63 -26.15 13.79
C VAL A 266 -6.82 -26.39 15.06
N GLU A 267 -6.67 -27.65 15.43
CA GLU A 267 -5.71 -28.06 16.46
C GLU A 267 -4.29 -27.98 15.89
N LEU A 268 -3.44 -27.18 16.53
CA LEU A 268 -2.06 -26.92 16.10
C LEU A 268 -1.14 -27.29 17.26
N ALA A 269 -0.15 -28.13 17.01
CA ALA A 269 0.85 -28.50 17.98
C ALA A 269 2.04 -27.54 17.97
N LYS A 270 2.87 -27.64 19.01
CA LYS A 270 4.16 -26.97 19.04
C LYS A 270 4.97 -27.38 17.80
N ASP A 271 5.61 -26.40 17.18
CA ASP A 271 6.43 -26.53 15.97
C ASP A 271 5.66 -26.83 14.66
N ASP A 272 4.33 -26.96 14.70
CA ASP A 272 3.54 -26.96 13.46
C ASP A 272 3.69 -25.60 12.79
N THR A 273 3.90 -25.64 11.46
CA THR A 273 4.01 -24.45 10.63
C THR A 273 2.95 -24.53 9.55
N PHE A 274 2.22 -23.45 9.37
CA PHE A 274 1.33 -23.31 8.23
C PHE A 274 1.53 -21.95 7.58
N GLU A 275 1.33 -21.95 6.27
CA GLU A 275 1.48 -20.77 5.44
C GLU A 275 0.10 -20.21 5.12
N VAL A 276 -0.12 -18.96 5.51
CA VAL A 276 -1.33 -18.20 5.18
C VAL A 276 -0.96 -17.21 4.09
N GLU A 277 -1.79 -17.14 3.06
CA GLU A 277 -1.67 -16.11 2.04
C GLU A 277 -2.58 -14.92 2.37
N VAL A 278 -2.02 -13.73 2.46
CA VAL A 278 -2.82 -12.50 2.55
C VAL A 278 -2.56 -11.68 1.30
N SER A 279 -3.64 -11.13 0.74
CA SER A 279 -3.58 -10.32 -0.47
C SER A 279 -4.22 -8.96 -0.26
N VAL A 280 -3.76 -8.01 -1.06
CA VAL A 280 -4.34 -6.68 -1.24
C VAL A 280 -4.48 -6.49 -2.73
N GLN A 281 -5.69 -6.17 -3.16
CA GLN A 281 -5.91 -5.65 -4.50
C GLN A 281 -5.91 -4.13 -4.45
N TYR A 282 -5.06 -3.52 -5.28
CA TYR A 282 -5.04 -2.09 -5.51
C TYR A 282 -5.98 -1.76 -6.66
N GLU A 283 -6.75 -0.70 -6.50
CA GLU A 283 -7.53 -0.13 -7.58
C GLU A 283 -6.82 1.10 -8.16
N ARG A 284 -6.98 1.31 -9.47
CA ARG A 284 -6.60 2.59 -10.08
C ARG A 284 -7.64 3.62 -9.66
N TYR A 285 -7.16 4.74 -9.12
CA TYR A 285 -8.01 5.87 -8.87
C TYR A 285 -8.24 6.60 -10.20
N ASP A 286 -9.40 6.37 -10.81
CA ASP A 286 -9.77 6.91 -12.12
C ASP A 286 -10.76 8.10 -12.02
N GLU A 287 -11.03 8.61 -10.82
CA GLU A 287 -11.86 9.82 -10.67
C GLU A 287 -11.13 11.03 -11.27
N GLU A 288 -11.82 11.74 -12.17
CA GLU A 288 -11.37 13.04 -12.67
C GLU A 288 -11.45 14.06 -11.54
N ILE A 289 -10.36 14.77 -11.28
CA ILE A 289 -10.34 16.01 -10.50
C ILE A 289 -10.54 17.18 -11.45
#